data_AF-A0A957PYP3-F1
#
_entry.id   AF-A0A957PYP3-F1
#
_cell.length_a   1.000
_cell.length_b   1.000
_cell.length_c   1.000
_cell.angle_alpha   90.00
_cell.angle_beta   90.00
_cell.angle_gamma   90.00
#
_symmetry.space_group_name_H-M   'P 1'
#
loop_
_entity.id
_entity.type
_entity.pdbx_description
1 polymer ?
#
loop_
_entity_poly.entity_id
_entity_poly.type
_entity_poly.pdbx_seq_one_letter_code
_entity_poly.pdbx_strand_id
1 'polypeptide(L)'
;MPRLIFPGAGPTSVGRAHSARTSSVRISTYLLLACIVIAGATLRFWHVNFDQGLGSHPDERSTSCFYATQIHLPQSWDEFWDPQRSPLNPLWDLGNQKPRSFTYGHYPLYLGVATGQLMHTLAPVAE
;
A
#
# COMPACT_ATOMS: atom_id res chain seq x y z
N MET A 1 -78.79 33.11 -12.45
CA MET A 1 -77.41 33.56 -12.17
C MET A 1 -76.45 32.41 -12.48
N PRO A 2 -75.31 32.64 -13.16
CA PRO A 2 -74.57 31.62 -13.90
C PRO A 2 -73.62 30.80 -13.02
N ARG A 3 -73.39 29.54 -13.42
CA ARG A 3 -72.41 28.61 -12.88
C ARG A 3 -71.03 28.93 -13.48
N LEU A 4 -70.08 29.38 -12.67
CA LEU A 4 -68.68 29.53 -13.07
C LEU A 4 -67.98 28.17 -12.95
N ILE A 5 -67.68 27.58 -14.11
CA ILE A 5 -66.77 26.45 -14.28
C ILE A 5 -65.37 27.04 -14.44
N PHE A 6 -64.43 26.72 -13.55
CA PHE A 6 -63.01 27.00 -13.76
C PHE A 6 -62.26 25.71 -14.14
N PRO A 7 -61.30 25.78 -15.08
CA PRO A 7 -60.67 24.62 -15.70
C PRO A 7 -59.51 24.05 -14.89
N GLY A 8 -59.40 22.72 -14.93
CA GLY A 8 -58.17 21.94 -15.07
C GLY A 8 -56.95 22.29 -14.20
N ALA A 9 -56.73 21.49 -13.15
CA ALA A 9 -55.41 21.27 -12.60
C ALA A 9 -54.53 20.56 -13.66
N GLY A 10 -53.55 21.27 -14.21
CA GLY A 10 -52.45 20.64 -14.97
C GLY A 10 -51.34 20.22 -14.01
N PRO A 11 -50.84 18.97 -14.05
CA PRO A 11 -49.67 18.59 -13.28
C PRO A 11 -48.44 19.28 -13.89
N THR A 12 -47.85 20.23 -13.17
CA THR A 12 -46.57 20.84 -13.53
C THR A 12 -45.45 19.83 -13.36
N SER A 13 -44.87 19.38 -14.47
CA SER A 13 -43.73 18.46 -14.49
C SER A 13 -42.44 19.17 -14.06
N VAL A 14 -42.25 19.35 -12.75
CA VAL A 14 -41.00 19.90 -12.18
C VAL A 14 -40.26 18.75 -11.49
N GLY A 15 -39.48 17.97 -12.24
CA GLY A 15 -38.82 16.78 -11.65
C GLY A 15 -37.56 16.23 -12.30
N ARG A 16 -37.08 16.74 -13.45
CA ARG A 16 -36.01 16.06 -14.22
C ARG A 16 -34.62 16.70 -14.13
N ALA A 17 -34.48 17.94 -13.63
CA ALA A 17 -33.23 18.70 -13.74
C ALA A 17 -32.21 18.48 -12.60
N HIS A 18 -32.63 17.99 -11.43
CA HIS A 18 -31.70 17.83 -10.28
C HIS A 18 -30.86 16.55 -10.32
N SER A 19 -31.33 15.49 -10.99
CA SER A 19 -30.61 14.20 -11.02
C SER A 19 -29.31 14.28 -11.85
N ALA A 20 -29.34 14.90 -13.04
CA ALA A 20 -28.19 14.98 -13.95
C ALA A 20 -27.03 15.87 -13.43
N ARG A 21 -27.35 16.90 -12.63
CA ARG A 21 -26.32 17.79 -12.08
C ARG A 21 -25.47 17.08 -11.01
N THR A 22 -26.08 16.20 -10.22
CA THR A 22 -25.37 15.43 -9.20
C THR A 22 -24.47 14.35 -9.79
N SER A 23 -24.83 13.73 -10.92
CA SER A 23 -23.99 12.71 -11.57
C SER A 23 -22.76 13.32 -12.25
N SER A 24 -22.91 14.47 -12.92
CA SER A 24 -21.79 15.16 -13.57
C SER A 24 -20.71 15.61 -12.57
N VAL A 25 -21.11 16.14 -11.42
CA VAL A 25 -20.15 16.56 -10.37
C VAL A 25 -19.36 15.35 -9.85
N ARG A 26 -20.02 14.20 -9.65
CA ARG A 26 -19.34 12.97 -9.21
C ARG A 26 -18.30 12.49 -10.21
N ILE A 27 -18.63 12.46 -11.50
CA ILE A 27 -17.70 12.05 -12.56
C ILE A 27 -16.50 13.00 -12.62
N SER A 28 -16.74 14.31 -12.59
CA SER A 28 -15.65 15.30 -12.56
C SER A 28 -14.75 15.14 -11.32
N THR A 29 -15.32 14.85 -10.15
CA THR A 29 -14.54 14.56 -8.94
C THR A 29 -13.67 13.31 -9.10
N TYR A 30 -14.21 12.21 -9.64
CA TYR A 30 -13.42 10.99 -9.87
C TYR A 30 -12.33 11.20 -10.92
N LEU A 31 -12.61 11.95 -11.98
CA LEU A 31 -11.59 12.30 -12.99
C LEU A 31 -10.48 13.15 -12.38
N LEU A 32 -10.82 14.16 -11.57
CA LEU A 32 -9.83 14.97 -10.87
C LEU A 32 -8.99 14.13 -9.90
N LEU A 33 -9.63 13.25 -9.11
CA LEU A 33 -8.93 12.33 -8.22
C LEU A 33 -7.99 11.40 -8.99
N ALA A 34 -8.46 10.83 -10.10
CA ALA A 34 -7.65 9.98 -10.97
C ALA A 34 -6.45 10.76 -11.53
N CYS A 35 -6.65 12.00 -12.00
CA CYS A 35 -5.57 12.87 -12.44
C CYS A 35 -4.54 13.12 -11.32
N ILE A 36 -4.98 13.37 -10.09
CA ILE A 36 -4.08 13.57 -8.94
C ILE A 36 -3.28 12.30 -8.63
N VAL A 37 -3.94 11.14 -8.59
CA VAL A 37 -3.29 9.85 -8.32
C VAL A 37 -2.28 9.51 -9.43
N ILE A 38 -2.64 9.70 -10.70
CA ILE A 38 -1.75 9.46 -11.85
C ILE A 38 -0.58 10.43 -11.84
N ALA A 39 -0.81 11.71 -11.55
CA ALA A 39 0.27 12.70 -11.43
C ALA A 39 1.23 12.33 -10.29
N GLY A 40 0.69 11.99 -9.11
CA GLY A 40 1.50 11.55 -7.97
C GLY A 40 2.28 10.27 -8.25
N ALA A 41 1.66 9.28 -8.89
CA ALA A 41 2.33 8.06 -9.32
C ALA A 41 3.44 8.34 -10.34
N THR A 42 3.15 9.17 -11.35
CA THR A 42 4.15 9.61 -12.33
C THR A 42 5.34 10.23 -11.62
N LEU A 43 5.13 11.20 -10.74
CA LEU A 43 6.22 11.84 -9.99
C LEU A 43 6.98 10.86 -9.09
N ARG A 44 6.29 9.89 -8.47
CA ARG A 44 6.91 8.88 -7.61
C ARG A 44 7.79 7.90 -8.40
N PHE A 45 7.40 7.58 -9.64
CA PHE A 45 8.06 6.61 -10.50
C PHE A 45 8.91 7.26 -11.61
N TRP A 46 8.94 8.57 -11.70
CA TRP A 46 9.76 9.29 -12.67
C TRP A 46 11.23 9.20 -12.27
N HIS A 47 12.08 8.67 -13.15
CA HIS A 47 13.53 8.59 -12.94
C HIS A 47 13.90 7.81 -11.66
N VAL A 48 13.32 6.61 -11.49
CA VAL A 48 13.57 5.71 -10.35
C VAL A 48 15.00 5.17 -10.40
N ASN A 49 15.93 5.98 -9.91
CA ASN A 49 17.30 5.61 -9.57
C ASN A 49 17.65 6.31 -8.25
N PHE A 50 16.94 5.91 -7.19
CA PHE A 50 16.99 6.59 -5.89
C PHE A 50 18.35 6.47 -5.19
N ASP A 51 19.10 5.41 -5.48
CA ASP A 51 20.38 5.13 -4.83
C ASP A 51 21.60 5.51 -5.67
N GLN A 52 21.44 5.79 -6.98
CA GLN A 52 22.53 6.10 -7.91
C GLN A 52 23.69 5.09 -7.86
N GLY A 53 23.41 3.84 -7.48
CA GLY A 53 24.43 2.81 -7.24
C GLY A 53 25.27 2.98 -5.97
N LEU A 54 25.01 3.99 -5.14
CA LEU A 54 25.61 4.20 -3.82
C LEU A 54 24.93 3.37 -2.72
N GLY A 55 23.84 2.68 -3.08
CA GLY A 55 23.01 1.90 -2.18
C GLY A 55 21.97 2.73 -1.43
N SER A 56 20.98 2.04 -0.89
CA SER A 56 19.90 2.62 -0.09
C SER A 56 20.44 3.45 1.09
N HIS A 57 19.60 4.33 1.61
CA HIS A 57 19.93 5.15 2.79
C HIS A 57 20.47 4.26 3.94
N PRO A 58 21.36 4.75 4.83
CA PRO A 58 22.05 3.88 5.80
C PRO A 58 21.12 3.00 6.64
N ASP A 59 19.96 3.53 7.01
CA ASP A 59 18.90 2.83 7.74
C ASP A 59 18.18 1.78 6.87
N GLU A 60 17.86 2.08 5.62
CA GLU A 60 17.27 1.14 4.66
C GLU A 60 18.25 0.00 4.34
N ARG A 61 19.51 0.34 4.07
CA ARG A 61 20.60 -0.62 3.85
C ARG A 61 20.81 -1.48 5.08
N SER A 62 20.68 -0.92 6.28
CA SER A 62 20.81 -1.72 7.48
C SER A 62 19.75 -2.82 7.52
N THR A 63 18.51 -2.45 7.21
CA THR A 63 17.36 -3.36 7.16
C THR A 63 17.55 -4.45 6.11
N SER A 64 17.89 -4.07 4.87
CA SER A 64 18.00 -5.03 3.76
C SER A 64 19.26 -5.90 3.82
N CYS A 65 20.41 -5.36 4.22
CA CYS A 65 21.68 -6.10 4.22
C CYS A 65 21.98 -6.84 5.54
N PHE A 66 21.51 -6.34 6.70
CA PHE A 66 21.87 -6.93 8.00
C PHE A 66 20.71 -7.56 8.78
N TYR A 67 19.47 -7.07 8.64
CA TYR A 67 18.32 -7.66 9.34
C TYR A 67 17.65 -8.70 8.46
N ALA A 68 17.21 -8.32 7.26
CA ALA A 68 16.46 -9.18 6.36
C ALA A 68 17.20 -10.48 5.99
N THR A 69 18.53 -10.42 5.85
CA THR A 69 19.37 -11.58 5.53
C THR A 69 19.44 -12.63 6.63
N GLN A 70 19.06 -12.29 7.86
CA GLN A 70 19.05 -13.21 8.99
C GLN A 70 17.65 -13.79 9.26
N ILE A 71 16.60 -13.18 8.69
CA ILE A 71 15.22 -13.64 8.88
C ILE A 71 14.91 -14.80 7.94
N HIS A 72 14.62 -15.96 8.53
CA HIS A 72 14.20 -17.15 7.80
C HIS A 72 13.22 -17.98 8.64
N LEU A 73 12.56 -18.94 8.01
CA LEU A 73 11.63 -19.81 8.71
C LEU A 73 12.39 -20.73 9.70
N PRO A 74 11.87 -20.91 10.92
CA PRO A 74 12.44 -21.83 11.90
C PRO A 74 12.30 -23.27 11.42
N GLN A 75 13.21 -24.14 11.88
CA GLN A 75 13.19 -25.57 11.60
C GLN A 75 12.22 -26.32 12.53
N SER A 76 11.82 -25.70 13.65
CA SER A 76 10.92 -26.32 14.63
C SER A 76 10.08 -25.29 15.39
N TRP A 77 8.98 -25.75 16.00
CA TRP A 77 8.15 -24.92 16.88
C TRP A 77 8.88 -24.49 18.16
N ASP A 78 9.74 -25.36 18.71
CA ASP A 78 10.53 -25.01 19.91
C ASP A 78 11.50 -23.87 19.61
N GLU A 79 12.10 -23.86 18.42
CA GLU A 79 12.95 -22.76 17.96
C GLU A 79 12.15 -21.48 17.72
N PHE A 80 10.93 -21.58 17.19
CA PHE A 80 10.05 -20.43 16.97
C PHE A 80 9.74 -19.69 18.28
N TRP A 81 9.42 -20.44 19.35
CA TRP A 81 8.99 -19.89 20.64
C TRP A 81 10.12 -19.38 21.51
N ASP A 82 11.37 -19.78 21.26
CA ASP A 82 12.53 -19.31 22.01
C ASP A 82 13.05 -17.97 21.43
N PRO A 83 12.95 -16.85 22.18
CA PRO A 83 13.39 -15.55 21.67
C PRO A 83 14.89 -15.45 21.34
N GLN A 84 15.74 -16.30 21.94
CA GLN A 84 17.18 -16.28 21.70
C GLN A 84 17.62 -17.25 20.60
N ARG A 85 16.70 -18.07 20.10
CA ARG A 85 16.97 -19.03 19.02
C ARG A 85 16.16 -18.78 17.77
N SER A 86 15.00 -18.15 17.90
CA SER A 86 14.09 -17.92 16.79
C SER A 86 14.73 -17.03 15.72
N PRO A 87 14.94 -17.54 14.49
CA PRO A 87 15.45 -16.73 13.38
C PRO A 87 14.46 -15.66 12.92
N LEU A 88 13.22 -15.72 13.41
CA LEU A 88 12.23 -14.68 13.18
C LEU A 88 12.36 -13.50 14.13
N ASN A 89 13.17 -13.57 15.20
CA ASN A 89 13.33 -12.47 16.14
C ASN A 89 14.39 -11.45 15.66
N PRO A 90 14.01 -10.25 15.18
CA PRO A 90 14.96 -9.23 14.72
C PRO A 90 15.70 -8.53 15.87
N LEU A 91 15.29 -8.75 17.12
CA LEU A 91 15.87 -8.13 18.31
C LEU A 91 16.99 -8.97 18.93
N TRP A 92 17.26 -10.15 18.37
CA TRP A 92 18.34 -11.02 18.79
C TRP A 92 19.28 -11.30 17.61
N ASP A 93 20.58 -11.12 17.82
CA ASP A 93 21.62 -11.47 16.85
C ASP A 93 22.06 -12.92 17.10
N LEU A 94 21.62 -13.85 16.24
CA LEU A 94 22.00 -15.26 16.35
C LEU A 94 23.49 -15.49 16.08
N GLY A 95 24.13 -14.68 15.24
CA GLY A 95 25.54 -14.83 14.90
C GLY A 95 26.47 -14.41 16.04
N ASN A 96 26.10 -13.35 16.76
CA ASN A 96 26.89 -12.80 17.87
C ASN A 96 26.33 -13.11 19.27
N GLN A 97 25.21 -13.82 19.37
CA GLN A 97 24.54 -14.22 20.61
C GLN A 97 24.30 -13.02 21.56
N LYS A 98 23.77 -11.92 21.03
CA LYS A 98 23.54 -10.68 21.79
C LYS A 98 22.23 -9.98 21.40
N PRO A 99 21.63 -9.20 22.32
CA PRO A 99 20.53 -8.31 21.97
C PRO A 99 20.97 -7.28 20.92
N ARG A 100 20.07 -6.96 19.98
CA ARG A 100 20.23 -5.90 18.99
C ARG A 100 18.97 -5.04 18.93
N SER A 101 19.11 -3.78 18.52
CA SER A 101 17.99 -2.85 18.39
C SER A 101 17.55 -2.72 16.95
N PHE A 102 16.26 -2.84 16.67
CA PHE A 102 15.69 -2.67 15.34
C PHE A 102 14.56 -1.64 15.34
N THR A 103 14.62 -0.67 14.42
CA THR A 103 13.75 0.53 14.45
C THR A 103 12.40 0.35 13.76
N TYR A 104 12.33 -0.47 12.70
CA TYR A 104 11.16 -0.52 11.81
C TYR A 104 10.08 -1.52 12.24
N GLY A 105 10.36 -2.37 13.24
CA GLY A 105 9.41 -3.36 13.77
C GLY A 105 9.20 -4.56 12.86
N HIS A 106 8.57 -5.60 13.41
CA HIS A 106 8.47 -6.92 12.78
C HIS A 106 7.72 -6.91 11.45
N TYR A 107 6.57 -6.23 11.37
CA TYR A 107 5.70 -6.29 10.19
C TYR A 107 6.37 -5.77 8.89
N PRO A 108 6.93 -4.54 8.85
CA PRO A 108 7.61 -4.07 7.64
C PRO A 108 8.78 -4.95 7.22
N LEU A 109 9.54 -5.47 8.20
CA LEU A 109 10.67 -6.37 7.93
C LEU A 109 10.20 -7.68 7.29
N TYR A 110 9.20 -8.34 7.88
CA TYR A 110 8.70 -9.61 7.36
C TYR A 110 8.05 -9.46 5.99
N LEU A 111 7.32 -8.37 5.76
CA LEU A 111 6.76 -8.08 4.44
C LEU A 111 7.87 -7.91 3.40
N GLY A 112 8.95 -7.21 3.75
CA GLY A 112 10.12 -7.04 2.89
C GLY A 112 10.80 -8.37 2.56
N VAL A 113 11.06 -9.21 3.57
CA VAL A 113 11.66 -10.55 3.39
C VAL A 113 10.78 -11.43 2.51
N ALA A 114 9.48 -11.51 2.79
CA ALA A 114 8.54 -12.30 2.01
C ALA A 114 8.46 -11.82 0.55
N THR A 115 8.45 -10.50 0.33
CA THR A 115 8.45 -9.92 -1.02
C THR A 115 9.75 -10.25 -1.75
N GLY A 116 10.90 -10.09 -1.09
CA GLY A 116 12.20 -10.44 -1.66
C GLY A 116 12.29 -11.92 -2.06
N GLN A 117 11.78 -12.80 -1.20
CA GLN A 117 11.76 -14.24 -1.45
C GLN A 117 10.79 -14.62 -2.59
N LEU A 118 9.63 -13.95 -2.68
CA LEU A 118 8.71 -14.09 -3.80
C LEU A 118 9.36 -13.64 -5.12
N MET A 119 10.01 -12.46 -5.13
CA MET A 119 10.68 -11.95 -6.33
C MET A 119 11.83 -12.87 -6.74
N HIS A 120 12.62 -13.38 -5.79
CA HIS A 120 13.68 -14.34 -6.07
C HIS A 120 13.14 -15.64 -6.69
N THR A 121 11.99 -16.12 -6.20
CA THR A 121 11.35 -17.33 -6.73
C THR A 121 10.76 -17.11 -8.12
N LEU A 122 10.25 -15.91 -8.40
CA LEU A 122 9.65 -15.56 -9.70
C LEU A 122 10.67 -15.10 -10.75
N ALA A 123 11.86 -14.66 -10.35
CA ALA A 123 12.89 -14.13 -11.25
C ALA A 123 13.20 -15.07 -12.44
N PRO A 124 13.35 -16.40 -12.27
CA PRO A 124 13.61 -17.31 -13.39
C PRO A 124 12.47 -17.40 -14.41
N VAL A 125 11.25 -16.98 -14.07
CA VAL A 125 10.09 -16.99 -14.99
C VAL A 125 10.11 -15.78 -15.94
N ALA A 126 10.89 -14.75 -15.60
CA ALA A 126 11.01 -13.52 -16.38
C ALA A 126 12.17 -13.53 -17.39
N GLU A 127 13.03 -14.54 -17.35
CA GLU A 127 14.11 -14.80 -18.31
C GLU A 127 13.63 -15.70 -19.47
#